data_AF-A0A9N9P174-F1
#
_entry.id   AF-A0A9N9P174-F1
#
_cell.length_a   1.000
_cell.length_b   1.000
_cell.length_c   1.000
_cell.angle_alpha   90.00
_cell.angle_beta   90.00
_cell.angle_gamma   90.00
#
_symmetry.space_group_name_H-M   'P 1'
#
loop_
_entity.id
_entity.type
_entity.pdbx_description
1 polymer ?
#
loop_
_entity_poly.entity_id
_entity_poly.type
_entity_poly.pdbx_seq_one_letter_code
_entity_poly.pdbx_strand_id
1 'polypeptide(L)'
;KYPDIEIPSVGVYQYVISNPYNVPDNKDIFIDGITDERVTFGELKRDSKRFAAGLQDRIGFKRGTVTAANPKYTAREFASQLITSGASVIIVHPKYLDTAIKAAKEAGIPESRIFLFGNREVHGFQSYRSLIGDREAEPVSYSPEEAKNTTAFLCYSSGTTGIQKAVEITHTNIIANMAQILSSGYFNTRNIFTGALVNFIPNVYYLKKAINFVYTVPPMILALVRFPSIESLSSVEIIFSGAAPLSDGLIDDFYKLYKIPIRQGY
;
A
#
# COMPACT_ATOMS: atom_id res chain seq x y z
N LYS A 1 -14.33 -1.76 28.41
CA LYS A 1 -15.03 -1.26 27.20
C LYS A 1 -14.12 -0.20 26.59
N TYR A 2 -13.72 -0.33 25.34
CA TYR A 2 -12.95 0.72 24.65
C TYR A 2 -13.83 1.97 24.47
N PRO A 3 -13.25 3.18 24.46
CA PRO A 3 -14.02 4.39 24.17
C PRO A 3 -14.60 4.33 22.76
N ASP A 4 -15.73 5.01 22.56
CA ASP A 4 -16.27 5.21 21.23
C ASP A 4 -15.30 6.07 20.41
N ILE A 5 -15.13 5.72 19.14
CA ILE A 5 -14.24 6.42 18.22
C ILE A 5 -15.10 7.16 17.20
N GLU A 6 -14.87 8.46 17.06
CA GLU A 6 -15.48 9.23 15.99
C GLU A 6 -14.82 8.85 14.66
N ILE A 7 -15.63 8.46 13.67
CA ILE A 7 -15.16 8.08 12.34
C ILE A 7 -15.46 9.24 11.39
N PRO A 8 -14.43 9.96 10.90
CA PRO A 8 -14.64 11.01 9.90
C PRO A 8 -15.30 10.44 8.64
N SER A 9 -16.42 11.01 8.26
CA SER A 9 -17.15 10.60 7.05
C SER A 9 -16.78 11.52 5.89
N VAL A 10 -15.56 11.36 5.38
CA VAL A 10 -15.01 12.15 4.26
C VAL A 10 -14.31 11.24 3.26
N GLY A 11 -13.89 11.76 2.11
CA GLY A 11 -13.01 11.03 1.20
C GLY A 11 -11.62 10.81 1.77
N VAL A 12 -10.97 9.70 1.40
CA VAL A 12 -9.61 9.35 1.86
C VAL A 12 -8.61 10.48 1.56
N TYR A 13 -8.67 11.04 0.35
CA TYR A 13 -7.81 12.16 -0.01
C TYR A 13 -8.09 13.40 0.85
N GLN A 14 -9.35 13.76 1.08
CA GLN A 14 -9.70 14.89 1.96
C GLN A 14 -9.16 14.68 3.38
N TYR A 15 -9.26 13.46 3.93
CA TYR A 15 -8.76 13.13 5.27
C TYR A 15 -7.24 13.22 5.38
N VAL A 16 -6.51 12.69 4.40
CA VAL A 16 -5.04 12.74 4.41
C VAL A 16 -4.55 14.19 4.32
N ILE A 17 -5.16 14.98 3.43
CA ILE A 17 -4.69 16.34 3.12
C ILE A 17 -5.17 17.37 4.13
N SER A 18 -6.30 17.13 4.84
CA SER A 18 -6.69 17.96 5.98
C SER A 18 -5.67 17.91 7.13
N ASN A 19 -4.76 16.93 7.09
CA ASN A 19 -3.60 16.81 7.96
C ASN A 19 -3.98 16.94 9.46
N PRO A 20 -4.89 16.09 9.97
CA PRO A 20 -5.41 16.23 11.34
C PRO A 20 -4.33 16.11 12.43
N TYR A 21 -3.15 15.60 12.07
CA TYR A 21 -2.01 15.41 12.97
C TYR A 21 -0.88 16.44 12.77
N ASN A 22 -1.10 17.49 11.98
CA ASN A 22 -0.13 18.57 11.73
C ASN A 22 1.25 18.06 11.27
N VAL A 23 1.26 17.05 10.40
CA VAL A 23 2.48 16.51 9.78
C VAL A 23 3.16 17.63 8.96
N PRO A 24 4.44 17.96 9.22
CA PRO A 24 5.15 18.98 8.46
C PRO A 24 5.33 18.58 6.99
N ASP A 25 5.32 19.56 6.08
CA ASP A 25 5.47 19.29 4.64
C ASP A 25 6.83 18.69 4.28
N ASN A 26 7.87 18.96 5.05
CA ASN A 26 9.22 18.40 4.85
C ASN A 26 9.42 17.03 5.54
N LYS A 27 8.38 16.47 6.17
CA LYS A 27 8.47 15.16 6.84
C LYS A 27 8.43 14.05 5.80
N ASP A 28 9.43 13.17 5.82
CA ASP A 28 9.40 11.91 5.06
C ASP A 28 8.21 11.05 5.49
N ILE A 29 7.40 10.62 4.52
CA ILE A 29 6.26 9.72 4.72
C ILE A 29 6.43 8.37 4.01
N PHE A 30 7.39 8.29 3.08
CA PHE A 30 7.79 7.07 2.40
C PHE A 30 9.30 7.09 2.19
N ILE A 31 9.93 5.94 2.45
CA ILE A 31 11.36 5.73 2.26
C ILE A 31 11.51 4.40 1.54
N ASP A 32 12.13 4.41 0.37
CA ASP A 32 12.52 3.19 -0.32
C ASP A 32 13.65 2.50 0.46
N GLY A 33 13.42 1.25 0.86
CA GLY A 33 14.39 0.48 1.64
C GLY A 33 15.69 0.17 0.88
N ILE A 34 15.62 0.10 -0.45
CA ILE A 34 16.70 -0.31 -1.35
C ILE A 34 17.46 0.91 -1.88
N THR A 35 16.75 1.92 -2.38
CA THR A 35 17.38 3.09 -3.05
C THR A 35 17.61 4.27 -2.11
N ASP A 36 16.96 4.28 -0.93
CA ASP A 36 16.88 5.44 -0.03
C ASP A 36 16.22 6.68 -0.65
N GLU A 37 15.53 6.53 -1.79
CA GLU A 37 14.63 7.56 -2.31
C GLU A 37 13.51 7.82 -1.28
N ARG A 38 13.16 9.10 -1.12
CA ARG A 38 12.20 9.56 -0.11
C ARG A 38 11.10 10.36 -0.77
N VAL A 39 9.91 10.31 -0.15
CA VAL A 39 8.80 11.20 -0.48
C VAL A 39 8.36 11.87 0.80
N THR A 40 8.36 13.20 0.77
CA THR A 40 7.87 14.03 1.87
C THR A 40 6.35 14.21 1.79
N PHE A 41 5.73 14.64 2.89
CA PHE A 41 4.29 14.93 2.90
C PHE A 41 3.93 16.04 1.89
N GLY A 42 4.74 17.09 1.79
CA GLY A 42 4.56 18.17 0.80
C GLY A 42 4.63 17.68 -0.64
N GLU A 43 5.59 16.80 -0.94
CA GLU A 43 5.70 16.17 -2.25
C GLU A 43 4.50 15.27 -2.55
N LEU A 44 4.00 14.49 -1.59
CA LEU A 44 2.77 13.72 -1.75
C LEU A 44 1.61 14.63 -2.16
N LYS A 45 1.37 15.73 -1.43
CA LYS A 45 0.25 16.66 -1.71
C LYS A 45 0.34 17.26 -3.12
N ARG A 46 1.54 17.70 -3.50
CA ARG A 46 1.79 18.32 -4.81
C ARG A 46 1.69 17.30 -5.93
N ASP A 47 2.44 16.21 -5.81
CA ASP A 47 2.62 15.25 -6.90
C ASP A 47 1.37 14.38 -7.10
N SER A 48 0.53 14.16 -6.07
CA SER A 48 -0.78 13.52 -6.26
C SER A 48 -1.71 14.36 -7.14
N LYS A 49 -1.75 15.68 -6.95
CA LYS A 49 -2.56 16.59 -7.77
C LYS A 49 -2.03 16.70 -9.19
N ARG A 50 -0.71 16.77 -9.34
CA ARG A 50 -0.06 16.79 -10.65
C ARG A 50 -0.24 15.48 -11.40
N PHE A 51 -0.12 14.35 -10.71
CA PHE A 51 -0.38 13.03 -11.29
C PHE A 51 -1.83 12.90 -11.74
N ALA A 52 -2.79 13.35 -10.93
CA ALA A 52 -4.20 13.40 -11.34
C ALA A 52 -4.42 14.29 -12.56
N ALA A 53 -3.74 15.44 -12.65
CA ALA A 53 -3.81 16.30 -13.83
C ALA A 53 -3.23 15.62 -15.08
N GLY A 54 -2.07 14.96 -14.98
CA GLY A 54 -1.50 14.28 -16.15
C GLY A 54 -2.29 13.04 -16.57
N LEU A 55 -2.94 12.33 -15.65
CA LEU A 55 -3.94 11.31 -15.98
C LEU A 55 -5.08 11.90 -16.84
N GLN A 56 -5.60 13.07 -16.48
CA GLN A 56 -6.65 13.76 -17.24
C GLN A 56 -6.14 14.26 -18.60
N ASP A 57 -5.01 14.97 -18.60
CA ASP A 57 -4.56 15.74 -19.77
C ASP A 57 -3.86 14.84 -20.81
N ARG A 58 -3.09 13.84 -20.36
CA ARG A 58 -2.25 13.02 -21.26
C ARG A 58 -2.96 11.80 -21.80
N ILE A 59 -3.89 11.22 -21.03
CA ILE A 59 -4.59 9.99 -21.42
C ILE A 59 -6.12 10.08 -21.29
N GLY A 60 -6.67 11.26 -21.01
CA GLY A 60 -8.12 11.46 -20.91
C GLY A 60 -8.77 10.63 -19.80
N PHE A 61 -8.01 10.25 -18.77
CA PHE A 61 -8.54 9.44 -17.67
C PHE A 61 -9.51 10.29 -16.85
N LYS A 62 -10.70 9.74 -16.63
CA LYS A 62 -11.76 10.37 -15.85
C LYS A 62 -11.73 9.82 -14.42
N ARG A 63 -12.77 10.12 -13.64
CA ARG A 63 -12.96 9.50 -12.34
C ARG A 63 -13.01 7.98 -12.47
N GLY A 64 -12.29 7.28 -11.58
CA GLY A 64 -12.23 5.83 -11.54
C GLY A 64 -11.72 5.34 -10.19
N THR A 65 -11.58 4.02 -10.08
CA THR A 65 -11.14 3.33 -8.87
C THR A 65 -9.75 2.72 -9.10
N VAL A 66 -9.02 2.46 -8.02
CA VAL A 66 -7.72 1.78 -8.07
C VAL A 66 -7.84 0.34 -7.56
N THR A 67 -7.08 -0.56 -8.17
CA THR A 67 -6.91 -1.94 -7.72
C THR A 67 -5.44 -2.32 -7.78
N ALA A 68 -4.99 -3.16 -6.84
CA ALA A 68 -3.67 -3.78 -6.91
C ALA A 68 -3.80 -5.18 -7.51
N ALA A 69 -2.76 -5.63 -8.23
CA ALA A 69 -2.67 -6.96 -8.78
C ALA A 69 -1.51 -7.73 -8.15
N ASN A 70 -1.67 -9.05 -8.00
CA ASN A 70 -0.59 -9.89 -7.53
C ASN A 70 0.47 -10.02 -8.63
N PRO A 71 1.75 -9.68 -8.37
CA PRO A 71 2.80 -9.79 -9.38
C PRO A 71 3.07 -11.21 -9.87
N LYS A 72 2.55 -12.23 -9.17
CA LYS A 72 2.69 -13.65 -9.55
C LYS A 72 1.56 -14.16 -10.44
N TYR A 73 0.57 -13.34 -10.78
CA TYR A 73 -0.49 -13.77 -11.68
C TYR A 73 0.06 -14.16 -13.06
N THR A 74 -0.55 -15.19 -13.61
CA THR A 74 -0.44 -15.51 -15.03
C THR A 74 -1.12 -14.42 -15.85
N ALA A 75 -0.80 -14.34 -17.15
CA ALA A 75 -1.44 -13.36 -18.05
C ALA A 75 -2.97 -13.50 -18.06
N ARG A 76 -3.50 -14.73 -18.00
CA ARG A 76 -4.94 -15.02 -17.97
C ARG A 76 -5.61 -14.55 -16.68
N GLU A 77 -5.01 -14.82 -15.53
CA GLU A 77 -5.54 -14.34 -14.24
C GLU A 77 -5.54 -12.82 -14.18
N PHE A 78 -4.45 -12.20 -14.66
CA PHE A 78 -4.36 -10.75 -14.69
C PHE A 78 -5.37 -10.13 -15.67
N ALA A 79 -5.54 -10.72 -16.86
CA ALA A 79 -6.58 -10.30 -17.81
C ALA A 79 -7.98 -10.39 -17.20
N SER A 80 -8.28 -11.49 -16.48
CA SER A 80 -9.55 -11.65 -15.79
C SER A 80 -9.80 -10.54 -14.76
N GLN A 81 -8.78 -10.15 -13.98
CA GLN A 81 -8.89 -8.99 -13.08
C GLN A 81 -9.15 -7.70 -13.86
N LEU A 82 -8.35 -7.41 -14.91
CA LEU A 82 -8.48 -6.19 -15.71
C LEU A 82 -9.89 -6.04 -16.31
N ILE A 83 -10.44 -7.12 -16.86
CA ILE A 83 -11.78 -7.16 -17.45
C ILE A 83 -12.85 -6.95 -16.38
N THR A 84 -12.79 -7.71 -15.28
CA THR A 84 -13.83 -7.66 -14.24
C THR A 84 -13.80 -6.36 -13.43
N SER A 85 -12.65 -5.70 -13.31
CA SER A 85 -12.54 -4.40 -12.65
C SER A 85 -12.87 -3.23 -13.58
N GLY A 86 -12.98 -3.47 -14.90
CA GLY A 86 -13.06 -2.40 -15.90
C GLY A 86 -11.81 -1.51 -15.94
N ALA A 87 -10.63 -2.08 -15.63
CA ALA A 87 -9.40 -1.31 -15.63
C ALA A 87 -9.09 -0.81 -17.05
N SER A 88 -8.61 0.43 -17.16
CA SER A 88 -8.25 1.04 -18.45
C SER A 88 -6.82 1.55 -18.50
N VAL A 89 -6.07 1.48 -17.39
CA VAL A 89 -4.68 1.91 -17.28
C VAL A 89 -3.94 0.91 -16.40
N ILE A 90 -2.72 0.56 -16.79
CA ILE A 90 -1.87 -0.39 -16.06
C ILE A 90 -0.59 0.33 -15.66
N ILE A 91 -0.20 0.22 -14.38
CA ILE A 91 1.13 0.60 -13.91
C ILE A 91 1.81 -0.66 -13.37
N VAL A 92 2.92 -1.08 -13.97
CA VAL A 92 3.55 -2.38 -13.70
C VAL A 92 5.05 -2.24 -13.50
N HIS A 93 5.64 -3.11 -12.68
CA HIS A 93 7.10 -3.16 -12.56
C HIS A 93 7.72 -3.74 -13.85
N PRO A 94 8.84 -3.21 -14.38
CA PRO A 94 9.43 -3.66 -15.65
C PRO A 94 9.63 -5.17 -15.78
N LYS A 95 9.97 -5.85 -14.67
CA LYS A 95 10.09 -7.31 -14.58
C LYS A 95 8.85 -8.09 -15.06
N TYR A 96 7.66 -7.51 -14.94
CA TYR A 96 6.38 -8.17 -15.28
C TYR A 96 5.72 -7.59 -16.53
N LEU A 97 6.47 -6.81 -17.32
CA LEU A 97 5.95 -6.14 -18.52
C LEU A 97 5.37 -7.12 -19.54
N ASP A 98 6.06 -8.23 -19.84
CA ASP A 98 5.57 -9.23 -20.79
C ASP A 98 4.21 -9.83 -20.40
N THR A 99 4.00 -10.08 -19.10
CA THR A 99 2.73 -10.56 -18.57
C THR A 99 1.65 -9.49 -18.70
N ALA A 100 1.99 -8.23 -18.41
CA ALA A 100 1.07 -7.11 -18.53
C ALA A 100 0.64 -6.85 -19.98
N ILE A 101 1.55 -6.92 -20.96
CA ILE A 101 1.22 -6.76 -22.39
C ILE A 101 0.23 -7.85 -22.83
N LYS A 102 0.50 -9.11 -22.48
CA LYS A 102 -0.38 -10.24 -22.82
C LYS A 102 -1.77 -10.07 -22.19
N ALA A 103 -1.83 -9.68 -20.92
CA ALA A 103 -3.08 -9.46 -20.21
C ALA A 103 -3.87 -8.25 -20.75
N ALA A 104 -3.16 -7.15 -21.05
CA ALA A 104 -3.75 -5.95 -21.64
C ALA A 104 -4.37 -6.24 -23.01
N LYS A 105 -3.70 -7.02 -23.85
CA LYS A 105 -4.21 -7.46 -25.15
C LYS A 105 -5.52 -8.25 -25.00
N GLU A 106 -5.60 -9.18 -24.05
CA GLU A 106 -6.81 -9.96 -23.78
C GLU A 106 -7.94 -9.07 -23.22
N ALA A 107 -7.60 -8.09 -22.39
CA ALA A 107 -8.57 -7.13 -21.82
C ALA A 107 -8.95 -5.98 -22.76
N GLY A 108 -8.34 -5.88 -23.95
CA GLY A 108 -8.58 -4.79 -24.90
C GLY A 108 -8.00 -3.42 -24.47
N ILE A 109 -7.00 -3.41 -23.58
CA ILE A 109 -6.32 -2.19 -23.13
C ILE A 109 -5.15 -1.92 -24.09
N PRO A 110 -5.06 -0.73 -24.73
CA PRO A 110 -3.97 -0.42 -25.64
C PRO A 110 -2.64 -0.28 -24.88
N GLU A 111 -1.53 -0.67 -25.53
CA GLU A 111 -0.18 -0.57 -24.94
C GLU A 111 0.20 0.84 -24.50
N SER A 112 -0.35 1.88 -25.15
CA SER A 112 -0.19 3.28 -24.76
C SER A 112 -0.79 3.64 -23.40
N ARG A 113 -1.52 2.72 -22.76
CA ARG A 113 -2.03 2.84 -21.39
C ARG A 113 -1.33 1.93 -20.39
N ILE A 114 -0.19 1.36 -20.78
CA ILE A 114 0.71 0.61 -19.90
C ILE A 114 1.89 1.51 -19.55
N PHE A 115 2.09 1.73 -18.26
CA PHE A 115 3.16 2.53 -17.70
C PHE A 115 4.00 1.70 -16.73
N LEU A 116 5.25 2.10 -16.54
CA LEU A 116 6.20 1.38 -15.71
C LEU A 116 6.44 2.06 -14.37
N PHE A 117 6.58 1.27 -13.30
CA PHE A 117 7.24 1.76 -12.09
C PHE A 117 8.73 2.04 -12.35
N GLY A 118 9.28 3.05 -11.66
CA GLY A 118 10.66 3.50 -11.82
C GLY A 118 10.77 4.79 -12.65
N ASN A 119 12.00 5.17 -13.02
CA ASN A 119 12.30 6.49 -13.58
C ASN A 119 12.72 6.44 -15.07
N ARG A 120 12.66 5.27 -15.71
CA ARG A 120 13.19 5.05 -17.07
C ARG A 120 12.16 4.39 -17.96
N GLU A 121 12.26 4.68 -19.24
CA GLU A 121 11.59 3.93 -20.29
C GLU A 121 12.26 2.57 -20.47
N VAL A 122 11.47 1.51 -20.67
CA VAL A 122 11.97 0.16 -20.94
C VAL A 122 11.16 -0.43 -22.07
N HIS A 123 11.82 -0.90 -23.13
CA HIS A 123 11.18 -1.50 -24.32
C HIS A 123 10.08 -0.61 -24.96
N GLY A 124 10.26 0.72 -24.94
CA GLY A 124 9.27 1.67 -25.48
C GLY A 124 8.11 2.01 -24.55
N PHE A 125 8.05 1.43 -23.35
CA PHE A 125 7.03 1.74 -22.34
C PHE A 125 7.55 2.77 -21.35
N GLN A 126 6.80 3.86 -21.20
CA GLN A 126 7.18 5.00 -20.37
C GLN A 126 7.02 4.71 -18.87
N SER A 127 7.81 5.39 -18.05
CA SER A 127 7.58 5.47 -16.61
C SER A 127 6.23 6.15 -16.31
N TYR A 128 5.53 5.72 -15.26
CA TYR A 128 4.33 6.41 -14.75
C TYR A 128 4.60 7.87 -14.37
N ARG A 129 5.86 8.26 -14.14
CA ARG A 129 6.24 9.66 -13.90
C ARG A 129 5.99 10.54 -15.13
N SER A 130 5.89 9.96 -16.33
CA SER A 130 5.39 10.67 -17.52
C SER A 130 3.90 11.01 -17.44
N LEU A 131 3.21 10.69 -16.35
CA LEU A 131 1.85 11.16 -16.05
C LEU A 131 1.84 12.25 -14.98
N ILE A 132 2.98 12.74 -14.50
CA ILE A 132 3.03 13.91 -13.63
C ILE A 132 2.82 15.15 -14.51
N GLY A 133 1.67 15.79 -14.36
CA GLY A 133 1.25 16.96 -15.14
C GLY A 133 1.97 18.26 -14.75
N ASP A 134 1.78 19.27 -15.59
CA ASP A 134 2.37 20.61 -15.42
C ASP A 134 1.51 21.52 -14.53
N ARG A 135 0.23 21.18 -14.38
CA ARG A 135 -0.72 21.81 -13.47
C ARG A 135 -1.06 20.88 -12.31
N GLU A 136 -1.72 21.44 -11.30
CA GLU A 136 -2.37 20.67 -10.24
C GLU A 136 -3.86 20.49 -10.58
N ALA A 137 -4.40 19.29 -10.39
CA ALA A 137 -5.84 19.07 -10.49
C ALA A 137 -6.54 19.46 -9.19
N GLU A 138 -7.75 20.02 -9.34
CA GLU A 138 -8.64 20.25 -8.21
C GLU A 138 -9.12 18.90 -7.64
N PRO A 139 -8.88 18.63 -6.34
CA PRO A 139 -9.31 17.37 -5.74
C PRO A 139 -10.83 17.22 -5.69
N VAL A 140 -11.31 16.00 -5.87
CA VAL A 140 -12.72 15.67 -5.63
C VAL A 140 -12.98 15.66 -4.12
N SER A 141 -14.03 16.37 -3.72
CA SER A 141 -14.54 16.37 -2.35
C SER A 141 -15.80 15.50 -2.29
N TYR A 142 -15.87 14.65 -1.26
CA TYR A 142 -16.99 13.77 -0.98
C TYR A 142 -17.77 14.30 0.23
N SER A 143 -19.08 14.38 0.10
CA SER A 143 -19.99 14.45 1.25
C SER A 143 -19.95 13.14 2.07
N PRO A 144 -20.43 13.14 3.33
CA PRO A 144 -20.53 11.93 4.13
C PRO A 144 -21.23 10.76 3.45
N GLU A 145 -22.35 11.03 2.75
CA GLU A 145 -23.11 9.98 2.06
C GLU A 145 -22.36 9.46 0.82
N GLU A 146 -21.70 10.34 0.06
CA GLU A 146 -20.89 9.92 -1.09
C GLU A 146 -19.66 9.12 -0.66
N ALA A 147 -19.00 9.49 0.44
CA ALA A 147 -17.84 8.78 0.98
C ALA A 147 -18.20 7.36 1.43
N LYS A 148 -19.41 7.19 1.99
CA LYS A 148 -19.92 5.89 2.42
C LYS A 148 -20.18 4.94 1.26
N ASN A 149 -20.67 5.46 0.15
CA ASN A 149 -21.14 4.67 -0.99
C ASN A 149 -20.17 4.62 -2.18
N THR A 150 -19.14 5.47 -2.23
CA THR A 150 -18.16 5.43 -3.32
C THR A 150 -17.00 4.51 -2.99
N THR A 151 -16.78 3.51 -3.86
CA THR A 151 -15.63 2.62 -3.82
C THR A 151 -14.33 3.39 -4.05
N ALA A 152 -13.41 3.31 -3.08
CA ALA A 152 -12.08 3.92 -3.13
C ALA A 152 -11.02 2.94 -3.64
N PHE A 153 -11.18 1.65 -3.32
CA PHE A 153 -10.21 0.60 -3.64
C PHE A 153 -10.91 -0.73 -3.93
N LEU A 154 -10.45 -1.45 -4.95
CA LEU A 154 -10.87 -2.82 -5.21
C LEU A 154 -9.78 -3.80 -4.78
N CYS A 155 -10.10 -4.66 -3.81
CA CYS A 155 -9.20 -5.72 -3.36
C CYS A 155 -9.62 -7.06 -3.98
N TYR A 156 -8.74 -7.65 -4.79
CA TYR A 156 -8.97 -8.97 -5.37
C TYR A 156 -8.41 -10.05 -4.46
N SER A 157 -9.25 -11.01 -4.11
CA SER A 157 -8.81 -12.24 -3.43
C SER A 157 -8.77 -13.39 -4.43
N SER A 158 -7.83 -14.31 -4.25
CA SER A 158 -7.63 -15.51 -5.07
C SER A 158 -8.73 -16.56 -4.83
N GLY A 159 -9.99 -16.15 -4.75
CA GLY A 159 -11.13 -16.93 -4.26
C GLY A 159 -11.11 -18.41 -4.69
N THR A 160 -11.54 -19.29 -3.80
CA THR A 160 -11.52 -20.76 -3.97
C THR A 160 -12.38 -21.29 -5.12
N THR A 161 -13.14 -20.43 -5.79
CA THR A 161 -14.12 -20.76 -6.84
C THR A 161 -13.60 -20.53 -8.27
N GLY A 162 -12.29 -20.37 -8.45
CA GLY A 162 -11.63 -20.24 -9.77
C GLY A 162 -11.64 -18.82 -10.35
N ILE A 163 -12.78 -18.13 -10.34
CA ILE A 163 -12.86 -16.71 -10.74
C ILE A 163 -12.65 -15.81 -9.52
N GLN A 164 -11.71 -14.87 -9.63
CA GLN A 164 -11.43 -13.90 -8.58
C GLN A 164 -12.57 -12.87 -8.49
N LYS A 165 -12.92 -12.50 -7.26
CA LYS A 165 -13.96 -11.50 -6.99
C LYS A 165 -13.31 -10.26 -6.41
N ALA A 166 -13.74 -9.10 -6.89
CA ALA A 166 -13.38 -7.83 -6.31
C ALA A 166 -14.19 -7.59 -5.03
N VAL A 167 -13.50 -7.21 -3.96
CA VAL A 167 -14.13 -6.64 -2.76
C VAL A 167 -14.05 -5.14 -2.88
N GLU A 168 -15.21 -4.49 -2.88
CA GLU A 168 -15.32 -3.03 -2.89
C GLU A 168 -15.05 -2.48 -1.49
N ILE A 169 -14.05 -1.61 -1.39
CA ILE A 169 -13.71 -0.90 -0.15
C ILE A 169 -14.00 0.58 -0.38
N THR A 170 -14.97 1.12 0.37
CA THR A 170 -15.39 2.52 0.24
C THR A 170 -14.45 3.46 0.99
N HIS A 171 -14.55 4.78 0.74
CA HIS A 171 -13.75 5.76 1.47
C HIS A 171 -13.98 5.67 2.98
N THR A 172 -15.24 5.52 3.41
CA THR A 172 -15.56 5.32 4.83
C THR A 172 -14.97 4.04 5.40
N ASN A 173 -14.90 2.93 4.65
CA ASN A 173 -14.25 1.70 5.16
C ASN A 173 -12.76 1.93 5.47
N ILE A 174 -12.04 2.62 4.58
CA ILE A 174 -10.62 2.92 4.78
C ILE A 174 -10.44 3.83 6.00
N ILE A 175 -11.21 4.92 6.10
CA ILE A 175 -11.09 5.85 7.22
C ILE A 175 -11.49 5.20 8.54
N ALA A 176 -12.53 4.37 8.56
CA ALA A 176 -12.91 3.61 9.75
C ALA A 176 -11.78 2.70 10.24
N ASN A 177 -11.08 2.02 9.33
CA ASN A 177 -9.93 1.19 9.70
C ASN A 177 -8.76 2.04 10.21
N MET A 178 -8.44 3.14 9.54
CA MET A 178 -7.40 4.08 9.99
C MET A 178 -7.71 4.66 11.38
N ALA A 179 -8.95 5.09 11.63
CA ALA A 179 -9.36 5.64 12.92
C ALA A 179 -9.20 4.63 14.05
N GLN A 180 -9.57 3.36 13.82
CA GLN A 180 -9.37 2.28 14.80
C GLN A 180 -7.88 2.03 15.07
N ILE A 181 -7.05 1.98 14.03
CA ILE A 181 -5.59 1.81 14.18
C ILE A 181 -4.99 2.97 14.97
N LEU A 182 -5.37 4.21 14.66
CA LEU A 182 -4.85 5.40 15.32
C LEU A 182 -5.33 5.51 16.78
N SER A 183 -6.57 5.10 17.07
CA SER A 183 -7.10 5.05 18.45
C SER A 183 -6.41 4.04 19.36
N SER A 184 -5.67 3.08 18.80
CA SER A 184 -4.91 2.10 19.60
C SER A 184 -3.81 2.74 20.44
N GLY A 185 -3.41 3.97 20.12
CA GLY A 185 -2.34 4.69 20.80
C GLY A 185 -0.93 4.19 20.47
N TYR A 186 -0.80 3.16 19.63
CA TYR A 186 0.51 2.65 19.24
C TYR A 186 1.22 3.54 18.21
N PHE A 187 0.48 4.30 17.40
CA PHE A 187 1.04 5.06 16.27
C PHE A 187 1.06 6.56 16.53
N ASN A 188 2.16 7.21 16.17
CA ASN A 188 2.36 8.65 16.15
C ASN A 188 3.32 9.05 15.02
N THR A 189 3.48 10.35 14.79
CA THR A 189 4.26 10.92 13.66
C THR A 189 5.77 10.67 13.71
N ARG A 190 6.29 10.10 14.81
CA ARG A 190 7.70 9.68 14.93
C ARG A 190 7.92 8.24 14.50
N ASN A 191 6.86 7.45 14.38
CA ASN A 191 7.01 6.04 14.03
C ASN A 191 7.44 5.86 12.58
N ILE A 192 8.35 4.91 12.35
CA ILE A 192 8.79 4.43 11.06
C ILE A 192 8.47 2.94 11.05
N PHE A 193 7.56 2.56 10.15
CA PHE A 193 7.08 1.19 10.02
C PHE A 193 7.44 0.58 8.66
N THR A 194 7.65 -0.73 8.64
CA THR A 194 7.77 -1.48 7.38
C THR A 194 6.45 -1.44 6.62
N GLY A 195 6.48 -1.29 5.29
CA GLY A 195 5.28 -1.45 4.45
C GLY A 195 4.62 -2.82 4.63
N ALA A 196 3.33 -2.94 4.30
CA ALA A 196 2.61 -4.20 4.44
C ALA A 196 3.17 -5.29 3.50
N LEU A 197 3.38 -6.50 4.02
CA LEU A 197 3.83 -7.71 3.29
C LEU A 197 5.20 -7.58 2.62
N VAL A 198 6.20 -7.13 3.38
CA VAL A 198 7.59 -7.31 2.98
C VAL A 198 7.91 -8.80 2.99
N ASN A 199 8.44 -9.35 1.89
CA ASN A 199 9.18 -10.62 1.93
C ASN A 199 10.28 -10.43 2.97
N PHE A 200 10.05 -10.94 4.18
CA PHE A 200 10.71 -10.42 5.36
C PHE A 200 12.21 -10.73 5.35
N ILE A 201 12.60 -11.93 4.92
CA ILE A 201 13.98 -12.42 5.02
C ILE A 201 14.99 -11.60 4.18
N PRO A 202 14.75 -11.28 2.88
CA PRO A 202 15.68 -10.43 2.14
C PRO A 202 15.71 -8.97 2.62
N ASN A 203 14.71 -8.53 3.39
CA ASN A 203 14.56 -7.12 3.77
C ASN A 203 14.93 -6.82 5.22
N VAL A 204 15.20 -7.83 6.06
CA VAL A 204 15.73 -7.61 7.42
C VAL A 204 17.08 -6.88 7.38
N TYR A 205 17.89 -7.13 6.34
CA TYR A 205 19.15 -6.42 6.07
C TYR A 205 18.97 -4.89 5.92
N TYR A 206 17.78 -4.42 5.53
CA TYR A 206 17.45 -2.99 5.40
C TYR A 206 16.86 -2.40 6.69
N LEU A 207 16.64 -3.20 7.75
CA LEU A 207 16.19 -2.73 9.08
C LEU A 207 17.26 -1.93 9.84
N LYS A 208 18.42 -1.66 9.23
CA LYS A 208 19.41 -0.69 9.75
C LYS A 208 18.90 0.75 9.74
N LYS A 209 17.82 1.05 9.02
CA LYS A 209 17.09 2.31 9.15
C LYS A 209 16.27 2.24 10.43
N ALA A 210 16.19 3.31 11.23
CA ALA A 210 15.57 3.41 12.55
C ALA A 210 14.06 3.05 12.59
N ILE A 211 13.72 1.83 12.17
CA ILE A 211 12.40 1.24 12.12
C ILE A 211 12.08 0.80 13.53
N ASN A 212 10.99 1.33 14.04
CA ASN A 212 10.49 1.06 15.38
C ASN A 212 9.30 0.10 15.33
N PHE A 213 8.61 0.00 14.19
CA PHE A 213 7.39 -0.80 14.03
C PHE A 213 7.54 -1.77 12.86
N VAL A 214 7.27 -3.04 13.12
CA VAL A 214 7.46 -4.08 12.12
C VAL A 214 6.19 -4.89 11.97
N TYR A 215 5.71 -5.02 10.74
CA TYR A 215 4.63 -5.94 10.38
C TYR A 215 5.19 -7.24 9.82
N THR A 216 4.75 -8.38 10.35
CA THR A 216 5.24 -9.69 9.92
C THR A 216 4.19 -10.78 10.07
N VAL A 217 4.57 -12.03 9.77
CA VAL A 217 3.72 -13.21 9.82
C VAL A 217 4.35 -14.32 10.67
N PRO A 218 3.57 -15.29 11.20
CA PRO A 218 4.07 -16.30 12.11
C PRO A 218 5.32 -17.08 11.66
N PRO A 219 5.45 -17.49 10.38
CA PRO A 219 6.66 -18.17 9.92
C PRO A 219 7.96 -17.35 10.09
N MET A 220 7.87 -16.02 10.08
CA MET A 220 9.02 -15.14 10.24
C MET A 220 9.43 -14.97 11.70
N ILE A 221 8.45 -14.89 12.61
CA ILE A 221 8.72 -14.95 14.05
C ILE A 221 9.43 -16.26 14.40
N LEU A 222 8.94 -17.38 13.88
CA LEU A 222 9.58 -18.68 14.07
C LEU A 222 11.01 -18.73 13.53
N ALA A 223 11.26 -18.14 12.37
CA ALA A 223 12.59 -18.06 11.78
C ALA A 223 13.56 -17.27 12.68
N LEU A 224 13.15 -16.12 13.21
CA LEU A 224 13.97 -15.30 14.12
C LEU A 224 14.30 -16.05 15.43
N VAL A 225 13.33 -16.79 15.99
CA VAL A 225 13.58 -17.61 17.19
C VAL A 225 14.57 -18.75 16.90
N ARG A 226 14.44 -19.41 15.74
CA ARG A 226 15.30 -20.53 15.36
C ARG A 226 16.72 -20.11 14.95
N PHE A 227 16.87 -18.90 14.41
CA PHE A 227 18.14 -18.40 13.87
C PHE A 227 18.47 -17.00 14.43
N PRO A 228 18.76 -16.88 15.73
CA PRO A 228 18.82 -15.59 16.41
C PRO A 228 20.02 -14.73 16.02
N SER A 229 21.08 -15.32 15.46
CA SER A 229 22.36 -14.65 15.16
C SER A 229 22.34 -13.80 13.89
N ILE A 230 21.23 -13.75 13.16
CA ILE A 230 21.22 -13.22 11.80
C ILE A 230 21.10 -11.68 11.78
N GLU A 231 20.47 -11.02 12.77
CA GLU A 231 20.24 -9.57 12.73
C GLU A 231 20.08 -8.89 14.10
N SER A 232 20.41 -7.59 14.16
CA SER A 232 20.08 -6.72 15.31
C SER A 232 18.71 -6.07 15.11
N LEU A 233 17.84 -6.17 16.12
CA LEU A 233 16.51 -5.53 16.16
C LEU A 233 16.45 -4.38 17.17
N SER A 234 17.60 -3.79 17.54
CA SER A 234 17.70 -2.82 18.65
C SER A 234 16.88 -1.54 18.49
N SER A 235 16.49 -1.17 17.26
CA SER A 235 15.60 -0.02 17.01
C SER A 235 14.11 -0.36 17.06
N VAL A 236 13.76 -1.65 17.02
CA VAL A 236 12.38 -2.12 16.95
C VAL A 236 11.76 -2.07 18.34
N GLU A 237 10.65 -1.34 18.47
CA GLU A 237 9.91 -1.18 19.72
C GLU A 237 8.76 -2.19 19.80
N ILE A 238 8.16 -2.55 18.66
CA ILE A 238 7.01 -3.44 18.61
C ILE A 238 6.91 -4.18 17.29
N ILE A 239 6.42 -5.42 17.36
CA ILE A 239 6.10 -6.24 16.19
C ILE A 239 4.60 -6.51 16.15
N PHE A 240 3.98 -6.28 15.00
CA PHE A 240 2.62 -6.70 14.68
C PHE A 240 2.65 -7.96 13.81
N SER A 241 2.10 -9.06 14.31
CA SER A 241 1.91 -10.30 13.57
C SER A 241 0.46 -10.44 13.13
N GLY A 242 0.23 -10.71 11.84
CA GLY A 242 -1.11 -10.94 11.29
C GLY A 242 -1.22 -12.29 10.57
N ALA A 243 -2.28 -12.43 9.78
CA ALA A 243 -2.61 -13.59 8.92
C ALA A 243 -2.97 -14.90 9.65
N ALA A 244 -2.33 -15.23 10.77
CA ALA A 244 -2.68 -16.39 11.60
C ALA A 244 -2.26 -16.18 13.07
N PRO A 245 -2.91 -16.85 14.03
CA PRO A 245 -2.51 -16.84 15.45
C PRO A 245 -1.12 -17.43 15.67
N LEU A 246 -0.33 -16.77 16.50
CA LEU A 246 0.87 -17.29 17.15
C LEU A 246 0.49 -18.05 18.42
N SER A 247 1.24 -19.10 18.74
CA SER A 247 1.16 -19.75 20.05
C SER A 247 1.87 -18.92 21.12
N ASP A 248 1.38 -19.00 22.36
CA ASP A 248 1.98 -18.31 23.50
C ASP A 248 3.46 -18.67 23.67
N GLY A 249 3.82 -19.96 23.51
CA GLY A 249 5.20 -20.41 23.60
C GLY A 249 6.13 -19.75 22.56
N LEU A 250 5.66 -19.52 21.34
CA LEU A 250 6.46 -18.84 20.32
C LEU A 250 6.63 -17.35 20.62
N ILE A 251 5.61 -16.71 21.19
CA ILE A 251 5.67 -15.32 21.65
C ILE A 251 6.69 -15.20 22.81
N ASP A 252 6.63 -16.11 23.77
CA ASP A 252 7.53 -16.13 24.92
C ASP A 252 8.98 -16.36 24.51
N ASP A 253 9.23 -17.31 23.62
CA ASP A 253 10.58 -17.61 23.14
C ASP A 253 11.17 -16.44 22.34
N PHE A 254 10.36 -15.78 21.53
CA PHE A 254 10.76 -14.54 20.86
C PHE A 254 11.09 -13.42 21.87
N TYR A 255 10.23 -13.21 22.86
CA TYR A 255 10.44 -12.16 23.87
C TYR A 255 11.67 -12.43 24.75
N LYS A 256 11.98 -13.68 25.07
CA LYS A 256 13.21 -14.05 25.80
C LYS A 256 14.47 -13.61 25.06
N LEU A 257 14.49 -13.78 23.74
CA LEU A 257 15.63 -13.45 22.88
C LEU A 257 15.77 -11.95 22.64
N TYR A 258 14.67 -11.28 22.26
CA TYR A 258 14.74 -9.92 21.73
C TYR A 258 14.20 -8.85 22.67
N LYS A 259 13.43 -9.21 23.70
CA LYS A 259 12.74 -8.28 24.61
C LYS A 259 11.79 -7.30 23.91
N ILE A 260 11.32 -7.66 22.72
CA ILE A 260 10.38 -6.87 21.92
C ILE A 260 8.98 -7.49 22.03
N PRO A 261 7.95 -6.71 22.41
CA PRO A 261 6.58 -7.21 22.47
C PRO A 261 6.01 -7.49 21.08
N ILE A 262 5.23 -8.57 20.99
CA ILE A 262 4.41 -8.88 19.81
C ILE A 262 2.96 -8.46 20.10
N ARG A 263 2.31 -7.86 19.11
CA ARG A 263 0.86 -7.65 19.03
C ARG A 263 0.31 -8.44 17.86
N GLN A 264 -0.90 -8.96 18.02
CA GLN A 264 -1.57 -9.73 16.98
C GLN A 264 -2.75 -8.94 16.43
N GLY A 265 -2.94 -8.94 15.11
CA GLY A 265 -4.06 -8.28 14.44
C GLY A 265 -4.82 -9.25 13.54
N TYR A 266 -6.14 -9.32 13.72
CA TYR A 266 -7.08 -10.14 12.95
C TYR A 266 -8.33 -9.32 12.59
#